data_AF-A0A852C7P6-F1
#
_entry.id   AF-A0A852C7P6-F1
#
_cell.length_a   1.000
_cell.length_b   1.000
_cell.length_c   1.000
_cell.angle_alpha   90.00
_cell.angle_beta   90.00
_cell.angle_gamma   90.00
#
_symmetry.space_group_name_H-M   'P 1'
#
loop_
_entity.id
_entity.type
_entity.pdbx_description
1 polymer ?
#
loop_
_entity_poly.entity_id
_entity_poly.type
_entity_poly.pdbx_seq_one_letter_code
_entity_poly.pdbx_strand_id
1 'polypeptide(L)'
;EENVWKLCDYIKSQNQYPLEEFYAIFISNDRRMIPLWKQKSGYGDEPVVWDYHVILLHASGEQNFIYDLDTVLPFPCPFDVYSVEAFRLDDSLRPEFHRKVRMIPADLYLKTFASDRSHMKDANGKWQKPPPSYPCIETAESKMNLDDFISMNPNVGWGSVFPLPDFVHRFGRRTEGSSSLPGQ
;
A
#
# COMPACT_ATOMS: atom_id res chain seq x y z
N GLU A 1 6.20 4.28 -3.48
CA GLU A 1 6.97 4.37 -2.21
C GLU A 1 7.18 5.81 -1.73
N GLU A 2 7.90 6.69 -2.46
CA GLU A 2 8.27 8.03 -1.94
C GLU A 2 7.06 8.97 -1.81
N ASN A 3 6.09 8.86 -2.72
CA ASN A 3 4.83 9.62 -2.67
C ASN A 3 4.08 9.39 -1.34
N VAL A 4 4.00 8.14 -0.88
CA VAL A 4 3.37 7.78 0.40
C VAL A 4 4.21 8.26 1.58
N TRP A 5 5.54 8.20 1.47
CA TRP A 5 6.43 8.74 2.51
C TRP A 5 6.20 10.24 2.70
N LYS A 6 6.09 11.00 1.60
CA LYS A 6 5.79 12.44 1.64
C LYS A 6 4.41 12.72 2.21
N LEU A 7 3.43 11.86 1.98
CA LEU A 7 2.12 11.99 2.59
C LEU A 7 2.19 11.78 4.11
N CYS A 8 2.93 10.77 4.59
CA CYS A 8 3.19 10.59 6.02
C CYS A 8 3.89 11.80 6.65
N ASP A 9 4.92 12.33 5.99
CA ASP A 9 5.69 13.50 6.45
C ASP A 9 4.80 14.75 6.53
N TYR A 10 3.96 14.95 5.50
CA TYR A 10 2.96 16.01 5.49
C TYR A 10 1.98 15.87 6.67
N ILE A 11 1.37 14.70 6.87
CA ILE A 11 0.43 14.45 7.97
C ILE A 11 1.07 14.74 9.32
N LYS A 12 2.30 14.23 9.55
CA LYS A 12 3.08 14.50 10.76
C LYS A 12 3.27 16.01 10.99
N SER A 13 3.56 16.76 9.92
CA SER A 13 3.76 18.22 10.00
C SER A 13 2.50 19.02 10.30
N GLN A 14 1.33 18.57 9.81
CA GLN A 14 0.06 19.26 10.04
C GLN A 14 -0.48 19.06 11.46
N ASN A 15 -0.13 17.94 12.11
CA ASN A 15 -0.59 17.60 13.46
C ASN A 15 -2.13 17.66 13.64
N GLN A 16 -2.87 17.41 12.56
CA GLN A 16 -4.33 17.39 12.54
C GLN A 16 -4.89 16.04 13.00
N TYR A 17 -4.16 14.96 12.71
CA TYR A 17 -4.51 13.59 13.07
C TYR A 17 -3.30 12.91 13.73
N PRO A 18 -3.52 11.97 14.68
CA PRO A 18 -2.44 11.16 15.24
C PRO A 18 -1.77 10.33 14.14
N LEU A 19 -0.44 10.35 14.08
CA LEU A 19 0.31 9.64 13.04
C LEU A 19 0.16 8.11 13.18
N GLU A 20 -0.14 7.65 14.39
CA GLU A 20 -0.36 6.24 14.75
C GLU A 20 -1.61 5.64 14.08
N GLU A 21 -2.50 6.48 13.56
CA GLU A 21 -3.65 6.05 12.77
C GLU A 21 -3.27 5.73 11.32
N PHE A 22 -2.05 6.06 10.88
CA PHE A 22 -1.62 5.92 9.49
C PHE A 22 -0.62 4.79 9.28
N TYR A 23 -0.77 4.09 8.16
CA TYR A 23 0.06 2.95 7.80
C TYR A 23 0.43 3.02 6.32
N ALA A 24 1.73 2.94 6.03
CA ALA A 24 2.19 2.66 4.68
C ALA A 24 1.94 1.18 4.36
N ILE A 25 1.24 0.92 3.27
CA ILE A 25 0.89 -0.43 2.82
C ILE A 25 1.65 -0.71 1.54
N PHE A 26 2.65 -1.60 1.61
CA PHE A 26 3.29 -2.17 0.43
C PHE A 26 2.49 -3.39 -0.02
N ILE A 27 2.21 -3.48 -1.31
CA ILE A 27 1.46 -4.58 -1.90
C ILE A 27 2.38 -5.23 -2.93
N SER A 28 2.68 -6.51 -2.74
CA SER A 28 3.50 -7.29 -3.68
C SER A 28 3.22 -8.79 -3.46
N ASN A 29 4.02 -9.65 -4.07
CA ASN A 29 4.05 -11.08 -3.83
C ASN A 29 5.43 -11.64 -4.18
N ASP A 30 5.60 -12.95 -4.02
CA ASP A 30 6.90 -13.61 -4.18
C ASP A 30 7.41 -13.53 -5.64
N ARG A 31 6.52 -13.25 -6.60
CA ARG A 31 6.88 -13.07 -8.02
C ARG A 31 6.99 -11.62 -8.46
N ARG A 32 6.69 -10.66 -7.59
CA ARG A 32 6.56 -9.24 -7.95
C ARG A 32 5.67 -9.08 -9.19
N MET A 33 4.48 -9.68 -9.14
CA MET A 33 3.46 -9.56 -10.18
C MET A 33 2.10 -9.52 -9.50
N ILE A 34 1.61 -8.32 -9.23
CA ILE A 34 0.34 -8.10 -8.55
C ILE A 34 -0.61 -7.27 -9.43
N PRO A 35 -1.81 -7.78 -9.76
CA PRO A 35 -2.81 -7.00 -10.44
C PRO A 35 -3.47 -6.00 -9.48
N LEU A 36 -3.63 -4.75 -9.92
CA LEU A 36 -4.48 -3.74 -9.29
C LEU A 36 -5.36 -3.06 -10.32
N TRP A 37 -6.64 -2.97 -10.02
CA TRP A 37 -7.63 -2.31 -10.85
C TRP A 37 -7.76 -0.83 -10.52
N LYS A 38 -8.47 -0.11 -11.41
CA LYS A 38 -8.75 1.33 -11.26
C LYS A 38 -7.47 2.15 -11.08
N GLN A 39 -6.45 1.85 -11.88
CA GLN A 39 -5.17 2.57 -11.89
C GLN A 39 -5.13 3.55 -13.07
N LYS A 40 -4.51 4.72 -12.90
CA LYS A 40 -4.41 5.80 -13.91
C LYS A 40 -3.69 5.37 -15.18
N SER A 41 -2.73 4.45 -15.05
CA SER A 41 -2.00 3.84 -16.16
C SER A 41 -2.73 2.66 -16.79
N GLY A 42 -3.87 2.24 -16.24
CA GLY A 42 -4.70 1.16 -16.75
C GLY A 42 -5.56 1.59 -17.94
N TYR A 43 -6.13 0.60 -18.63
CA TYR A 43 -7.03 0.80 -19.76
C TYR A 43 -8.34 0.05 -19.53
N GLY A 44 -9.48 0.74 -19.60
CA GLY A 44 -10.78 0.14 -19.37
C GLY A 44 -10.91 -0.46 -17.97
N ASP A 45 -11.34 -1.73 -17.90
CA ASP A 45 -11.46 -2.48 -16.64
C ASP A 45 -10.34 -3.53 -16.45
N GLU A 46 -9.25 -3.41 -17.21
CA GLU A 46 -8.08 -4.27 -17.07
C GLU A 46 -7.20 -3.81 -15.89
N PRO A 47 -6.56 -4.74 -15.15
CA PRO A 47 -5.62 -4.38 -14.11
C PRO A 47 -4.30 -3.89 -14.68
N VAL A 48 -3.60 -3.07 -13.91
CA VAL A 48 -2.16 -2.87 -14.07
C VAL A 48 -1.44 -3.93 -13.25
N VAL A 49 -0.47 -4.62 -13.86
CA VAL A 49 0.39 -5.57 -13.16
C VAL A 49 1.61 -4.84 -12.65
N TRP A 50 1.68 -4.67 -11.34
CA TRP A 50 2.80 -4.03 -10.65
C TRP A 50 3.80 -5.06 -10.15
N ASP A 51 5.07 -4.65 -10.06
CA ASP A 51 6.08 -5.37 -9.28
C ASP A 51 5.82 -5.20 -7.78
N TYR A 52 5.53 -3.96 -7.37
CA TYR A 52 4.94 -3.62 -6.09
C TYR A 52 4.16 -2.31 -6.22
N HIS A 53 3.21 -2.08 -5.32
CA HIS A 53 2.52 -0.79 -5.20
C HIS A 53 2.52 -0.32 -3.75
N VAL A 54 2.45 0.99 -3.52
CA VAL A 54 2.42 1.55 -2.17
C VAL A 54 1.28 2.54 -2.03
N ILE A 55 0.42 2.30 -1.03
CA ILE A 55 -0.71 3.17 -0.67
C ILE A 55 -0.62 3.55 0.80
N LEU A 56 -1.34 4.60 1.22
CA LEU A 56 -1.50 4.92 2.63
C LEU A 56 -2.88 4.48 3.13
N LEU A 57 -2.93 3.80 4.27
CA LEU A 57 -4.15 3.53 5.02
C LEU A 57 -4.26 4.54 6.16
N HIS A 58 -5.43 5.16 6.31
CA HIS A 58 -5.84 5.87 7.54
C HIS A 58 -6.89 5.02 8.26
N ALA A 59 -6.52 4.49 9.41
CA ALA A 59 -7.33 3.62 10.24
C ALA A 59 -7.93 4.40 11.43
N SER A 60 -8.88 5.29 11.14
CA SER A 60 -9.49 6.20 12.14
C SER A 60 -10.44 5.52 13.15
N GLY A 61 -10.77 4.24 12.94
CA GLY A 61 -11.69 3.47 13.79
C GLY A 61 -13.17 3.56 13.40
N GLU A 62 -13.67 4.70 12.92
CA GLU A 62 -15.05 4.84 12.42
C GLU A 62 -15.17 4.47 10.93
N GLN A 63 -14.27 5.02 10.12
CA GLN A 63 -14.18 4.76 8.69
C GLN A 63 -12.71 4.74 8.27
N ASN A 64 -12.30 3.66 7.63
CA ASN A 64 -10.96 3.55 7.09
C ASN A 64 -10.90 4.15 5.68
N PHE A 65 -9.78 4.79 5.35
CA PHE A 65 -9.55 5.42 4.05
C PHE A 65 -8.23 4.98 3.43
N ILE A 66 -8.22 4.85 2.11
CA ILE A 66 -7.04 4.62 1.30
C ILE A 66 -6.67 5.89 0.54
N TYR A 67 -5.40 6.25 0.60
CA TYR A 67 -4.79 7.29 -0.23
C TYR A 67 -3.87 6.59 -1.22
N ASP A 68 -4.35 6.48 -2.45
CA ASP A 68 -3.60 5.96 -3.59
C ASP A 68 -3.47 7.09 -4.62
N LEU A 69 -2.26 7.55 -4.89
CA LEU A 69 -2.01 8.63 -5.85
C LEU A 69 -2.12 8.15 -7.30
N ASP A 70 -2.14 6.84 -7.53
CA ASP A 70 -2.19 6.22 -8.85
C ASP A 70 -3.57 5.64 -9.17
N THR A 71 -4.57 5.77 -8.29
CA THR A 71 -5.95 5.32 -8.57
C THR A 71 -6.77 6.35 -9.36
N VAL A 72 -7.79 5.86 -10.08
CA VAL A 72 -8.88 6.68 -10.65
C VAL A 72 -10.10 6.78 -9.71
N LEU A 73 -10.09 6.04 -8.59
CA LEU A 73 -11.07 6.18 -7.51
C LEU A 73 -10.90 7.54 -6.77
N PRO A 74 -11.86 7.93 -5.90
CA PRO A 74 -11.72 9.14 -5.10
C PRO A 74 -10.43 9.17 -4.27
N PHE A 75 -9.95 10.38 -3.97
CA PHE A 75 -8.77 10.58 -3.12
C PHE A 75 -9.12 11.56 -1.97
N PRO A 76 -9.18 11.10 -0.70
CA PRO A 76 -9.08 9.70 -0.27
C PRO A 76 -10.27 8.84 -0.72
N CYS A 77 -10.06 7.52 -0.82
CA CYS A 77 -11.08 6.54 -1.14
C CYS A 77 -11.54 5.84 0.15
N PRO A 78 -12.85 5.69 0.41
CA PRO A 78 -13.32 4.80 1.47
C PRO A 78 -12.78 3.38 1.27
N PHE A 79 -12.28 2.75 2.34
CA PHE A 79 -11.62 1.45 2.27
C PHE A 79 -12.49 0.38 1.60
N ASP A 80 -13.78 0.32 1.93
CA ASP A 80 -14.69 -0.69 1.36
C ASP A 80 -14.80 -0.53 -0.17
N VAL A 81 -14.87 0.71 -0.66
CA VAL A 81 -14.90 1.00 -2.11
C VAL A 81 -13.58 0.56 -2.76
N TYR A 82 -12.44 0.94 -2.17
CA TYR A 82 -11.13 0.54 -2.71
C TYR A 82 -10.95 -0.98 -2.73
N SER A 83 -11.43 -1.67 -1.68
CA SER A 83 -11.34 -3.11 -1.55
C SER A 83 -12.14 -3.87 -2.62
N VAL A 84 -13.32 -3.36 -2.98
CA VAL A 84 -14.16 -4.00 -4.01
C VAL A 84 -13.66 -3.65 -5.41
N GLU A 85 -13.35 -2.38 -5.66
CA GLU A 85 -13.12 -1.88 -7.01
C GLU A 85 -11.67 -2.04 -7.49
N ALA A 86 -10.70 -1.70 -6.62
CA ALA A 86 -9.28 -1.70 -6.96
C ALA A 86 -8.61 -3.02 -6.55
N PHE A 87 -8.95 -3.54 -5.36
CA PHE A 87 -8.43 -4.83 -4.96
C PHE A 87 -9.11 -5.99 -5.68
N ARG A 88 -10.43 -6.16 -5.58
CA ARG A 88 -11.12 -7.39 -5.97
C ARG A 88 -10.61 -8.65 -5.23
N LEU A 89 -11.32 -9.75 -5.40
CA LEU A 89 -11.03 -11.03 -4.74
C LEU A 89 -9.92 -11.80 -5.45
N ASP A 90 -8.96 -12.33 -4.67
CA ASP A 90 -7.90 -13.19 -5.15
C ASP A 90 -8.41 -14.56 -5.65
N ASP A 91 -9.60 -15.00 -5.25
CA ASP A 91 -10.20 -16.28 -5.65
C ASP A 91 -10.39 -16.43 -7.17
N SER A 92 -10.51 -15.29 -7.87
CA SER A 92 -10.61 -15.23 -9.34
C SER A 92 -9.26 -15.22 -10.06
N LEU A 93 -8.16 -15.07 -9.30
CA LEU A 93 -6.80 -14.98 -9.81
C LEU A 93 -6.09 -16.33 -9.71
N ARG A 94 -5.12 -16.54 -10.61
CA ARG A 94 -4.18 -17.65 -10.44
C ARG A 94 -3.31 -17.41 -9.19
N PRO A 95 -2.94 -18.45 -8.42
CA PRO A 95 -2.22 -18.29 -7.15
C PRO A 95 -0.93 -17.48 -7.22
N GLU A 96 -0.23 -17.50 -8.35
CA GLU A 96 0.98 -16.69 -8.56
C GLU A 96 0.75 -15.17 -8.60
N PHE A 97 -0.50 -14.72 -8.75
CA PHE A 97 -0.89 -13.32 -8.72
C PHE A 97 -1.55 -12.92 -7.38
N HIS A 98 -1.73 -13.87 -6.45
CA HIS A 98 -2.27 -13.58 -5.13
C HIS A 98 -1.41 -12.55 -4.43
N ARG A 99 -2.06 -11.58 -3.81
CA ARG A 99 -1.38 -10.42 -3.25
C ARG A 99 -1.19 -10.60 -1.76
N LYS A 100 -0.03 -10.13 -1.30
CA LYS A 100 0.29 -9.96 0.10
C LYS A 100 0.46 -8.47 0.36
N VAL A 101 0.20 -8.09 1.60
CA VAL A 101 0.44 -6.73 2.08
C VAL A 101 1.48 -6.75 3.17
N ARG A 102 2.38 -5.77 3.15
CA ARG A 102 3.18 -5.37 4.29
C ARG A 102 2.64 -4.06 4.81
N MET A 103 2.20 -4.07 6.06
CA MET A 103 1.65 -2.92 6.75
C MET A 103 2.69 -2.37 7.73
N ILE A 104 3.11 -1.12 7.52
CA ILE A 104 4.12 -0.45 8.35
C ILE A 104 3.48 0.81 8.97
N PRO A 105 3.52 0.96 10.31
CA PRO A 105 3.14 2.22 10.95
C PRO A 105 3.86 3.43 10.34
N ALA A 106 3.16 4.54 10.15
CA ALA A 106 3.71 5.69 9.42
C ALA A 106 4.94 6.30 10.12
N ASP A 107 4.97 6.33 11.45
CA ASP A 107 6.13 6.76 12.24
C ASP A 107 7.36 5.89 11.99
N LEU A 108 7.16 4.56 11.95
CA LEU A 108 8.21 3.60 11.64
C LEU A 108 8.69 3.75 10.20
N TYR A 109 7.77 3.92 9.25
CA TYR A 109 8.10 4.15 7.85
C TYR A 109 8.94 5.41 7.65
N LEU A 110 8.55 6.53 8.28
CA LEU A 110 9.33 7.78 8.25
C LEU A 110 10.72 7.61 8.88
N LYS A 111 10.84 6.77 9.90
CA LYS A 111 12.10 6.54 10.62
C LYS A 111 13.07 5.63 9.87
N THR A 112 12.58 4.62 9.15
CA THR A 112 13.44 3.53 8.66
C THR A 112 13.53 3.41 7.15
N PHE A 113 12.63 4.02 6.37
CA PHE A 113 12.65 3.91 4.91
C PHE A 113 13.83 4.67 4.29
N ALA A 114 14.54 4.02 3.36
CA ALA A 114 15.59 4.62 2.55
C ALA A 114 15.55 4.10 1.10
N SER A 115 15.67 5.01 0.14
CA SER A 115 15.77 4.70 -1.29
C SER A 115 16.72 5.66 -1.98
N ASP A 116 17.78 5.11 -2.57
CA ASP A 116 18.71 5.84 -3.43
C ASP A 116 18.21 5.94 -4.88
N ARG A 117 17.00 5.40 -5.14
CA ARG A 117 16.33 5.34 -6.45
C ARG A 117 17.09 4.54 -7.52
N SER A 118 18.12 3.77 -7.14
CA SER A 118 18.89 2.96 -8.08
C SER A 118 18.02 1.99 -8.89
N HIS A 119 16.96 1.45 -8.29
CA HIS A 119 15.99 0.56 -8.93
C HIS A 119 15.20 1.21 -10.09
N MET A 120 15.12 2.54 -10.14
CA MET A 120 14.45 3.29 -11.21
C MET A 120 15.36 3.60 -12.40
N LYS A 121 16.61 3.11 -12.40
CA LYS A 121 17.54 3.19 -13.52
C LYS A 121 17.54 1.89 -14.31
N ASP A 122 17.68 1.99 -15.63
CA ASP A 122 17.89 0.84 -16.49
C ASP A 122 19.35 0.35 -16.45
N ALA A 123 19.66 -0.71 -17.20
CA ALA A 123 21.00 -1.29 -17.26
C ALA A 123 22.07 -0.32 -17.81
N ASN A 124 21.67 0.75 -18.50
CA ASN A 124 22.56 1.80 -19.00
C ASN A 124 22.64 3.01 -18.05
N GLY A 125 22.00 2.93 -16.87
CA GLY A 125 21.94 4.01 -15.89
C GLY A 125 20.94 5.12 -16.22
N LYS A 126 20.09 4.95 -17.25
CA LYS A 126 19.07 5.93 -17.62
C LYS A 126 17.82 5.76 -16.77
N TRP A 127 17.23 6.87 -16.36
CA TRP A 127 15.98 6.88 -15.60
C TRP A 127 14.80 6.33 -16.42
N GLN A 128 14.09 5.36 -15.84
CA GLN A 128 12.85 4.82 -16.41
C GLN A 128 11.70 5.85 -16.34
N LYS A 129 11.65 6.62 -15.25
CA LYS A 129 10.80 7.80 -15.07
C LYS A 129 11.63 8.92 -14.44
N PRO A 130 11.36 10.20 -14.74
CA PRO A 130 12.07 11.31 -14.12
C PRO A 130 12.01 11.20 -12.58
N PRO A 131 13.16 11.24 -11.88
CA PRO A 131 13.16 11.17 -10.43
C PRO A 131 12.56 12.46 -9.84
N PRO A 132 12.03 12.41 -8.61
CA PRO A 132 11.63 13.62 -7.89
C PRO A 132 12.80 14.61 -7.74
N SER A 133 12.47 15.91 -7.69
CA SER A 133 13.46 16.99 -7.59
C SER A 133 14.10 17.15 -6.21
N TYR A 134 13.48 16.57 -5.17
CA TYR A 134 14.04 16.56 -3.83
C TYR A 134 15.11 15.46 -3.67
N PRO A 135 16.07 15.63 -2.73
CA PRO A 135 17.09 14.62 -2.44
C PRO A 135 16.49 13.25 -2.13
N CYS A 136 17.27 12.19 -2.34
CA CYS A 136 16.86 10.83 -1.95
C CYS A 136 16.51 10.78 -0.45
N ILE A 137 15.55 9.92 -0.11
CA ILE A 137 15.20 9.65 1.28
C ILE A 137 16.23 8.65 1.81
N GLU A 138 16.99 9.05 2.83
CA GLU A 138 18.01 8.24 3.47
C GLU A 138 17.90 8.35 4.99
N THR A 139 18.38 7.33 5.70
CA THR A 139 18.51 7.34 7.16
C THR A 139 19.99 7.30 7.56
N ALA A 140 20.28 7.39 8.86
CA ALA A 140 21.65 7.22 9.35
C ALA A 140 22.18 5.80 9.11
N GLU A 141 21.28 4.82 9.03
CA GLU A 141 21.57 3.39 8.95
C GLU A 141 21.56 2.86 7.52
N SER A 142 20.81 3.46 6.60
CA SER A 142 20.72 2.99 5.21
C SER A 142 20.46 4.10 4.19
N LYS A 143 20.99 3.89 3.00
CA LYS A 143 20.68 4.67 1.79
C LYS A 143 19.70 3.95 0.86
N MET A 144 19.56 2.64 1.02
CA MET A 144 18.72 1.81 0.17
C MET A 144 18.35 0.54 0.92
N ASN A 145 17.08 0.43 1.29
CA ASN A 145 16.49 -0.76 1.90
C ASN A 145 15.10 -1.07 1.34
N LEU A 146 14.75 -0.50 0.18
CA LEU A 146 13.44 -0.68 -0.45
C LEU A 146 13.04 -2.15 -0.62
N ASP A 147 13.98 -3.02 -0.97
CA ASP A 147 13.71 -4.46 -1.15
C ASP A 147 13.19 -5.12 0.14
N ASP A 148 13.59 -4.63 1.32
CA ASP A 148 13.09 -5.13 2.61
C ASP A 148 11.63 -4.75 2.86
N PHE A 149 11.18 -3.62 2.30
CA PHE A 149 9.78 -3.20 2.33
C PHE A 149 8.94 -3.92 1.27
N ILE A 150 9.50 -4.18 0.09
CA ILE A 150 8.82 -4.94 -0.98
C ILE A 150 8.68 -6.42 -0.60
N SER A 151 9.67 -6.97 0.10
CA SER A 151 9.68 -8.36 0.52
C SER A 151 8.41 -8.70 1.32
N MET A 152 7.77 -9.81 0.98
CA MET A 152 6.60 -10.35 1.69
C MET A 152 7.00 -11.52 2.60
N ASN A 153 8.28 -11.63 2.95
CA ASN A 153 8.75 -12.52 4.01
C ASN A 153 8.57 -11.85 5.38
N PRO A 154 7.80 -12.43 6.31
CA PRO A 154 7.55 -11.82 7.62
C PRO A 154 8.81 -11.69 8.50
N ASN A 155 9.89 -12.41 8.18
CA ASN A 155 11.16 -12.33 8.89
C ASN A 155 12.12 -11.23 8.36
N VAL A 156 11.70 -10.48 7.35
CA VAL A 156 12.48 -9.40 6.71
C VAL A 156 11.78 -8.06 6.94
N GLY A 157 12.57 -6.99 7.07
CA GLY A 157 12.07 -5.61 7.09
C GLY A 157 11.25 -5.26 8.33
N TRP A 158 10.32 -4.32 8.16
CA TRP A 158 9.52 -3.73 9.24
C TRP A 158 8.03 -3.95 9.06
N GLY A 159 7.27 -3.79 10.14
CA GLY A 159 5.82 -3.95 10.13
C GLY A 159 5.40 -5.42 10.08
N SER A 160 4.19 -5.67 9.61
CA SER A 160 3.60 -7.01 9.57
C SER A 160 3.14 -7.38 8.16
N VAL A 161 3.28 -8.66 7.80
CA VAL A 161 2.90 -9.18 6.49
C VAL A 161 1.70 -10.10 6.60
N PHE A 162 0.72 -9.92 5.72
CA PHE A 162 -0.48 -10.76 5.68
C PHE A 162 -0.94 -11.00 4.23
N PRO A 163 -1.68 -12.07 3.95
CA PRO A 163 -2.48 -12.19 2.73
C PRO A 163 -3.45 -11.01 2.59
N LEU A 164 -3.70 -10.58 1.35
CA LEU A 164 -4.65 -9.49 1.11
C LEU A 164 -6.07 -9.76 1.65
N PRO A 165 -6.65 -10.98 1.56
CA PRO A 165 -7.96 -11.25 2.14
C PRO A 165 -8.03 -10.97 3.65
N ASP A 166 -6.97 -11.28 4.40
CA ASP A 166 -6.90 -11.03 5.83
C ASP A 166 -6.83 -9.52 6.14
N PHE A 167 -6.12 -8.77 5.30
CA PHE A 167 -6.08 -7.31 5.37
C PHE A 167 -7.46 -6.69 5.10
N VAL A 168 -8.15 -7.15 4.06
CA VAL A 168 -9.52 -6.70 3.74
C VAL A 168 -10.47 -7.06 4.88
N HIS A 169 -10.38 -8.26 5.44
CA HIS A 169 -11.21 -8.66 6.57
C HIS A 169 -10.96 -7.82 7.83
N ARG A 170 -9.69 -7.44 8.08
CA ARG A 170 -9.32 -6.66 9.26
C ARG A 170 -9.79 -5.21 9.20
N PHE A 171 -9.79 -4.59 8.01
CA PHE A 171 -10.04 -3.15 7.85
C PHE A 171 -11.32 -2.80 7.08
N GLY A 172 -12.00 -3.78 6.48
CA GLY A 172 -13.34 -3.61 5.95
C GLY A 172 -14.36 -3.40 7.07
N ARG A 173 -15.46 -2.69 6.77
CA ARG A 173 -16.57 -2.59 7.73
C ARG A 173 -17.07 -4.00 8.05
N ARG A 174 -17.20 -4.30 9.35
CA ARG A 174 -18.03 -5.42 9.78
C ARG A 174 -19.46 -5.06 9.43
N THR A 175 -20.00 -5.68 8.38
CA THR A 175 -21.46 -5.69 8.22
C THR A 175 -22.01 -6.40 9.45
N GLU A 176 -22.70 -5.66 10.33
CA GLU A 176 -23.61 -6.28 11.29
C GLU A 176 -24.73 -6.95 10.49
N GLY A 177 -24.47 -8.18 10.06
CA GLY A 177 -25.42 -9.02 9.35
C GLY A 177 -26.17 -9.87 10.36
N SER A 178 -27.45 -9.53 10.58
CA SER A 178 -28.51 -10.43 11.02
C SER A 178 -28.30 -11.10 12.39
N SER A 179 -28.63 -10.38 13.47
CA SER A 179 -29.20 -11.06 14.63
C SER A 179 -30.51 -11.72 14.19
N SER A 180 -30.45 -13.03 14.03
CA SER A 180 -31.59 -13.92 13.88
C SER A 180 -32.69 -13.55 14.88
N LEU A 181 -33.87 -13.22 14.35
CA LEU A 181 -35.13 -13.26 15.09
C LEU A 181 -35.21 -14.61 15.83
N PRO A 182 -35.42 -14.66 17.15
CA PRO A 182 -35.92 -15.88 17.76
C PRO A 182 -37.38 -16.02 17.36
N GLY A 183 -37.67 -17.02 16.52
CA GLY A 183 -39.01 -17.54 16.37
C GLY A 183 -39.36 -18.46 17.54
N GLN A 184 -40.66 -18.42 17.88
CA GLN A 184 -41.42 -19.14 18.91
C GLN A 184 -41.45 -18.51 20.30
#